data_AF-A0A9E1Y435-F1
#
_entry.id   AF-A0A9E1Y435-F1
#
_cell.length_a   1.000
_cell.length_b   1.000
_cell.length_c   1.000
_cell.angle_alpha   90.00
_cell.angle_beta   90.00
_cell.angle_gamma   90.00
#
_symmetry.space_group_name_H-M   'P 1'
#
loop_
_entity.id
_entity.type
_entity.pdbx_description
1 polymer ?
#
loop_
_entity_poly.entity_id
_entity_poly.type
_entity_poly.pdbx_seq_one_letter_code
_entity_poly.pdbx_strand_id
1 'polypeptide(L)'
;MLLYPPFSWLVKIEIRGKNITELEKSINNIKNRMIDPPKGISILGPALCYREKLRDYYRMQLILKSNKELDINGTTLHKYYKSIMSKQFDSEVTSKQRLIIDINPVSLL
;
A
#
# COMPACT_ATOMS: atom_id res chain seq x y z
N MET A 1 -14.00 -4.45 -17.76
CA MET A 1 -13.13 -3.29 -18.06
C MET A 1 -12.01 -3.26 -17.03
N LEU A 2 -10.74 -3.41 -17.43
CA LEU A 2 -9.62 -3.40 -16.47
C LEU A 2 -9.47 -1.98 -15.91
N LEU A 3 -9.90 -1.81 -14.66
CA LEU A 3 -9.76 -0.61 -13.83
C LEU A 3 -8.27 -0.31 -13.55
N TYR A 4 -7.50 0.06 -14.58
CA TYR A 4 -6.15 0.63 -14.48
C TYR A 4 -6.24 2.15 -14.69
N PRO A 5 -5.24 2.95 -14.27
CA PRO A 5 -5.16 4.37 -14.63
C PRO A 5 -5.34 4.50 -16.15
N PRO A 6 -6.23 5.39 -16.64
CA PRO A 6 -6.78 6.59 -16.01
C PRO A 6 -8.11 6.44 -15.25
N PHE A 7 -8.60 5.22 -14.95
CA PHE A 7 -9.97 4.99 -14.44
C PHE A 7 -10.10 4.75 -12.92
N SER A 8 -8.98 4.62 -12.20
CA SER A 8 -8.97 4.40 -10.75
C SER A 8 -7.85 5.21 -10.09
N TRP A 9 -8.05 5.67 -8.86
CA TRP A 9 -6.95 6.18 -8.03
C TRP A 9 -6.24 5.00 -7.38
N LEU A 10 -4.91 5.04 -7.36
CA LEU A 10 -4.10 3.95 -6.82
C LEU A 10 -3.12 4.51 -5.80
N VAL A 11 -2.98 3.84 -4.67
CA VAL A 11 -1.90 4.07 -3.72
C VAL A 11 -1.17 2.75 -3.53
N LYS A 12 0.13 2.74 -3.83
CA LYS A 12 1.01 1.59 -3.60
C LYS A 12 1.83 1.87 -2.35
N ILE A 13 1.69 1.00 -1.36
CA ILE A 13 2.52 0.99 -0.16
C ILE A 13 3.50 -0.16 -0.32
N GLU A 14 4.78 0.15 -0.33
CA GLU A 14 5.87 -0.82 -0.47
C GLU A 14 6.76 -0.78 0.76
N ILE A 15 7.06 -1.95 1.32
CA ILE A 15 8.01 -2.10 2.43
C ILE A 15 9.18 -2.94 1.95
N ARG A 16 10.40 -2.47 2.23
CA ARG A 16 11.66 -3.16 1.91
C ARG A 16 12.41 -3.53 3.18
N GLY A 17 12.91 -4.76 3.29
CA GLY A 17 13.68 -5.22 4.45
C GLY A 17 14.52 -6.45 4.14
N LYS A 18 15.54 -6.72 4.96
CA LYS A 18 16.39 -7.93 4.79
C LYS A 18 15.78 -9.18 5.43
N ASN A 19 14.93 -9.02 6.43
CA ASN A 19 14.27 -10.11 7.14
C ASN A 19 12.80 -10.22 6.69
N ILE A 20 12.47 -11.30 5.97
CA ILE A 20 11.11 -11.52 5.43
C ILE A 20 10.06 -11.67 6.53
N THR A 21 10.38 -12.34 7.65
CA THR A 21 9.43 -12.57 8.74
C THR A 21 9.05 -11.26 9.45
N GLU A 22 10.04 -10.38 9.66
CA GLU A 22 9.77 -9.03 10.18
C GLU A 22 8.97 -8.19 9.18
N LEU A 23 9.25 -8.33 7.88
CA LEU A 23 8.57 -7.62 6.82
C LEU A 23 7.09 -8.02 6.72
N GLU A 24 6.81 -9.32 6.76
CA GLU A 24 5.47 -9.88 6.80
C GLU A 24 4.69 -9.40 8.02
N LYS A 25 5.33 -9.37 9.20
CA LYS A 25 4.70 -8.86 10.41
C LYS A 25 4.33 -7.37 10.27
N SER A 26 5.26 -6.55 9.80
CA SER A 26 5.03 -5.11 9.60
C SER A 26 3.93 -4.84 8.58
N ILE A 27 3.92 -5.51 7.42
CA ILE A 27 2.89 -5.29 6.41
C ILE A 27 1.51 -5.84 6.84
N ASN A 28 1.48 -6.92 7.62
CA ASN A 28 0.22 -7.43 8.18
C ASN A 28 -0.35 -6.48 9.25
N ASN A 29 0.49 -5.90 10.10
CA ASN A 29 0.05 -4.87 11.06
C ASN A 29 -0.58 -3.69 10.33
N ILE A 30 0.08 -3.21 9.27
CA ILE A 30 -0.42 -2.15 8.40
C ILE A 30 -1.77 -2.52 7.80
N LYS A 31 -1.91 -3.73 7.23
CA LYS A 31 -3.18 -4.21 6.67
C LYS A 31 -4.29 -4.29 7.71
N ASN A 32 -3.98 -4.73 8.92
CA ASN A 32 -4.94 -4.84 10.02
C ASN A 32 -5.46 -3.47 10.49
N ARG A 33 -4.77 -2.37 10.20
CA ARG A 33 -5.32 -1.01 10.43
C ARG A 33 -6.28 -0.56 9.35
N MET A 34 -6.32 -1.27 8.23
CA MET A 34 -7.17 -0.97 7.08
C MET A 34 -8.42 -1.88 7.03
N ILE A 35 -8.80 -2.46 8.17
CA ILE A 35 -10.04 -3.24 8.30
C ILE A 35 -11.19 -2.23 8.17
N ASP A 36 -12.02 -2.42 7.14
CA ASP A 36 -13.11 -1.52 6.72
C ASP A 36 -12.69 -0.30 5.86
N PRO A 37 -12.26 -0.52 4.61
CA PRO A 37 -12.08 0.57 3.67
C PRO A 37 -13.43 1.21 3.29
N PRO A 38 -13.49 2.55 3.12
CA PRO A 38 -14.67 3.24 2.62
C PRO A 38 -15.19 2.64 1.31
N LYS A 39 -16.50 2.76 1.09
CA LYS A 39 -17.16 2.24 -0.12
C LYS A 39 -16.45 2.74 -1.39
N GLY A 40 -16.08 1.79 -2.26
CA GLY A 40 -15.35 2.08 -3.50
C GLY A 40 -13.83 1.98 -3.40
N ILE A 41 -13.28 1.76 -2.20
CA ILE A 41 -11.87 1.44 -1.98
C ILE A 41 -11.72 -0.07 -1.77
N SER A 42 -10.83 -0.68 -2.54
CA SER A 42 -10.43 -2.08 -2.40
C SER A 42 -8.95 -2.15 -2.04
N ILE A 43 -8.60 -3.09 -1.16
CA ILE A 43 -7.23 -3.31 -0.71
C ILE A 43 -6.76 -4.65 -1.25
N LEU A 44 -5.64 -4.64 -1.97
CA LEU A 44 -5.02 -5.81 -2.57
C LEU A 44 -3.69 -6.09 -1.85
N GLY A 45 -3.52 -7.34 -1.40
CA GLY A 45 -2.33 -7.78 -0.67
C GLY A 45 -2.62 -8.16 0.81
N PRO A 46 -1.56 -8.36 1.61
CA PRO A 46 -0.16 -8.08 1.31
C PRO A 46 0.40 -9.12 0.33
N ALA A 47 1.25 -8.69 -0.59
CA ALA A 47 1.85 -9.59 -1.57
C ALA A 47 3.36 -9.30 -1.70
N LEU A 48 4.14 -10.34 -1.98
CA LEU A 48 5.52 -10.19 -2.40
C LEU A 48 5.56 -9.51 -3.77
N CYS A 49 6.51 -8.60 -3.97
CA CYS A 49 6.71 -7.98 -5.28
C CYS A 49 7.27 -9.01 -6.27
N TYR A 50 6.96 -8.85 -7.57
CA TYR A 50 7.34 -9.79 -8.65
C TYR A 50 8.82 -10.21 -8.64
N ARG A 51 9.73 -9.30 -8.25
CA ARG A 51 11.11 -9.66 -7.91
C ARG A 51 11.25 -9.64 -6.40
N GLU A 52 11.11 -10.82 -5.81
CA GLU A 52 11.06 -11.05 -4.36
C GLU A 52 12.31 -10.53 -3.66
N LYS A 53 13.49 -10.60 -4.31
CA LYS A 53 14.77 -10.15 -3.74
C LYS A 53 15.49 -9.24 -4.72
N LEU A 54 15.74 -7.99 -4.34
CA LEU A 54 16.58 -7.07 -5.08
C LEU A 54 17.72 -6.59 -4.18
N ARG A 55 18.97 -6.92 -4.53
CA ARG A 55 20.17 -6.55 -3.76
C ARG A 55 20.09 -6.95 -2.27
N ASP A 56 19.61 -8.17 -2.01
CA ASP A 56 19.38 -8.72 -0.66
C ASP A 56 18.26 -8.12 0.19
N TYR A 57 17.38 -7.31 -0.43
CA TYR A 57 16.16 -6.83 0.23
C TYR A 57 14.93 -7.53 -0.33
N TYR A 58 14.13 -8.08 0.58
CA TYR A 58 12.76 -8.48 0.33
C TYR A 58 11.87 -7.26 0.18
N ARG A 59 10.89 -7.37 -0.70
CA ARG A 59 9.93 -6.29 -0.98
C ARG A 59 8.53 -6.84 -0.97
N MET A 60 7.69 -6.23 -0.15
CA MET A 60 6.27 -6.52 -0.09
C MET A 60 5.48 -5.25 -0.39
N GLN A 61 4.32 -5.44 -1.00
CA GLN A 61 3.44 -4.35 -1.37
C GLN A 61 2.00 -4.60 -0.94
N LEU A 62 1.32 -3.49 -0.68
CA LEU A 62 -0.11 -3.38 -0.47
C LEU A 62 -0.63 -2.30 -1.43
N ILE A 63 -1.65 -2.62 -2.20
CA ILE A 63 -2.22 -1.70 -3.18
C ILE A 63 -3.63 -1.32 -2.73
N LEU A 64 -3.86 -0.02 -2.54
CA LEU A 64 -5.19 0.53 -2.36
C LEU A 64 -5.68 1.03 -3.71
N LYS A 65 -6.91 0.66 -4.05
CA LYS A 65 -7.55 0.99 -5.31
C LYS A 65 -8.90 1.63 -5.06
N SER A 66 -9.10 2.84 -5.56
CA SER A 66 -10.38 3.54 -5.49
C SER A 66 -11.01 3.65 -6.88
N ASN A 67 -12.28 3.30 -7.01
CA ASN A 67 -13.03 3.48 -8.26
C ASN A 67 -13.35 4.96 -8.47
N LYS A 68 -12.94 5.55 -9.60
CA LYS A 68 -13.22 6.96 -9.91
C LYS A 68 -14.70 7.28 -10.07
N GLU A 69 -15.55 6.29 -10.34
CA GLU A 69 -17.01 6.50 -10.36
C GLU A 69 -17.57 6.87 -8.99
N LEU A 70 -16.95 6.39 -7.91
CA LEU A 70 -17.34 6.67 -6.53
C LEU A 70 -16.47 7.75 -5.87
N ASP A 71 -15.26 7.97 -6.39
CA ASP A 71 -14.30 8.94 -5.88
C ASP A 71 -13.68 9.74 -7.04
N ILE A 72 -14.51 10.58 -7.67
CA ILE A 72 -14.17 11.36 -8.88
C ILE A 72 -12.87 12.16 -8.68
N ASN A 73 -12.69 12.73 -7.49
CA ASN A 73 -11.54 13.60 -7.16
C ASN A 73 -10.43 12.89 -6.36
N GLY A 74 -10.59 11.61 -6.01
CA GLY A 74 -9.58 10.88 -5.22
C GLY A 74 -9.50 11.31 -3.76
N THR A 75 -10.46 12.13 -3.32
CA THR A 75 -10.48 12.73 -1.99
C THR A 75 -10.77 11.71 -0.90
N THR A 76 -11.58 10.69 -1.20
CA THR A 76 -11.91 9.63 -0.25
C THR A 76 -10.69 8.76 -0.02
N LEU A 77 -10.02 8.35 -1.09
CA LEU A 77 -8.75 7.62 -1.00
C LEU A 77 -7.70 8.44 -0.27
N HIS A 78 -7.60 9.74 -0.58
CA HIS A 78 -6.63 10.64 0.05
C HIS A 78 -6.85 10.77 1.56
N LYS A 79 -8.10 10.99 1.99
CA LYS A 79 -8.46 11.06 3.42
C LYS A 79 -8.19 9.74 4.13
N TYR A 80 -8.56 8.62 3.50
CA TYR A 80 -8.41 7.29 4.08
C TYR A 80 -6.94 6.91 4.27
N TYR A 81 -6.10 7.01 3.23
CA TYR A 81 -4.69 6.69 3.41
C TYR A 81 -4.03 7.65 4.41
N LYS A 82 -4.41 8.94 4.41
CA LYS A 82 -3.86 9.95 5.33
C LYS A 82 -4.25 9.70 6.78
N SER A 83 -5.46 9.24 7.06
CA SER A 83 -5.87 8.87 8.43
C SER A 83 -5.08 7.68 8.95
N ILE A 84 -4.79 6.71 8.07
CA ILE A 84 -3.96 5.55 8.39
C ILE A 84 -2.49 5.96 8.57
N MET A 85 -1.99 6.87 7.74
CA MET A 85 -0.62 7.43 7.74
C MET A 85 -0.29 8.37 8.92
N SER A 86 -1.17 8.50 9.90
CA SER A 86 -0.86 9.28 11.11
C SER A 86 0.38 8.72 11.85
N LYS A 87 0.96 9.50 12.77
CA LYS A 87 2.26 9.25 13.47
C LYS A 87 2.50 7.82 14.00
N GLN A 88 1.47 6.99 14.11
CA GLN A 88 1.58 5.59 14.53
C GLN A 88 2.05 4.65 13.40
N PHE A 89 1.96 5.04 12.13
CA PHE A 89 2.39 4.17 11.03
C PHE A 89 3.91 3.98 10.98
N ASP A 90 4.67 5.03 11.31
CA ASP A 90 6.14 4.94 11.46
C ASP A 90 6.56 3.98 12.59
N SER A 91 5.68 3.72 13.57
CA SER A 91 5.98 2.78 14.66
C SER A 91 5.90 1.31 14.25
N GLU A 92 5.26 1.01 13.11
CA GLU A 92 5.08 -0.37 12.62
C GLU A 92 6.23 -0.84 11.72
N VAL A 93 7.02 0.13 11.23
CA VAL A 93 8.17 -0.11 10.37
C VAL A 93 9.42 0.08 11.21
N THR A 94 10.15 -1.00 11.42
CA THR A 94 11.42 -0.94 12.17
C THR A 94 12.43 -0.06 11.44
N SER A 95 13.38 0.55 12.15
CA SER A 95 14.46 1.36 11.53
C SER A 95 15.29 0.64 10.46
N LYS A 96 15.22 -0.69 10.42
CA LYS A 96 15.89 -1.56 9.42
C LYS A 96 15.06 -1.79 8.15
N GLN A 97 13.81 -1.33 8.14
CA GLN A 97 12.87 -1.45 7.04
C GLN A 97 12.65 -0.08 6.41
N ARG A 98 12.43 -0.04 5.10
CA ARG A 98 12.14 1.19 4.36
C ARG A 98 10.71 1.13 3.83
N LEU A 99 9.88 2.06 4.27
CA LEU A 99 8.54 2.29 3.75
C LEU A 99 8.59 3.27 2.57
N ILE A 100 7.86 2.97 1.50
CA ILE A 100 7.72 3.79 0.31
C ILE A 100 6.23 3.84 -0.01
N ILE A 101 5.70 5.04 -0.24
CA ILE A 101 4.29 5.24 -0.57
C ILE A 101 4.25 6.01 -1.87
N ASP A 102 3.64 5.41 -2.87
CA ASP A 102 3.51 5.95 -4.22
C ASP A 102 2.03 6.21 -4.50
N ILE A 103 1.70 7.48 -4.75
CA ILE A 103 0.33 7.93 -5.01
C ILE A 103 0.22 8.11 -6.52
N ASN A 104 -0.69 7.35 -7.13
CA ASN A 104 -0.85 7.20 -8.57
C ASN A 104 0.44 6.71 -9.25
N PRO A 105 0.93 5.52 -8.87
CA PRO A 105 2.11 4.95 -9.50
C PRO A 105 1.88 4.84 -11.02
N VAL A 106 2.78 5.44 -11.80
CA VAL A 106 2.78 5.35 -13.27
C VAL A 106 3.00 3.91 -13.74
N SER A 107 3.60 3.07 -12.88
CA SER A 107 3.76 1.63 -13.12
C SER A 107 3.64 0.81 -11.82
N LEU A 108 2.96 -0.34 -11.92
CA LEU A 108 2.84 -1.34 -10.85
C LEU A 108 3.90 -2.46 -10.95
N LEU A 109 4.82 -2.34 -11.91
CA LEU A 109 5.94 -3.27 -12.14
C LEU A 109 7.09 -3.07 -11.13
#